data_AF-A0A1Y4C376-F1
#
_entry.id   AF-A0A1Y4C376-F1
#
_cell.length_a   1.000
_cell.length_b   1.000
_cell.length_c   1.000
_cell.angle_alpha   90.00
_cell.angle_beta   90.00
_cell.angle_gamma   90.00
#
_symmetry.space_group_name_H-M   'P 1'
#
loop_
_entity.id
_entity.type
_entity.pdbx_description
1 polymer ?
#
loop_
_entity_poly.entity_id
_entity_poly.type
_entity_poly.pdbx_seq_one_letter_code
_entity_poly.pdbx_strand_id
1 'polypeptide(L)'
;MNNYHYLISSLPSLRLAADGSMIPPSEMKKEIYEGCGGHDRRLFKWIEYAFDGDRLDSLLYYKALRHGNRFIREYMRFDLNFRNAKTAYLNRSLGRDAGRDMITGIDGGEFEEAGEVEEALRCGDILEREEKLDGIIWRKAEELTEHDYFNVNALLCYLVKLHIIERWYSLDREKGEAMFKSLVNEVRGTFKGINPEDYARPAKRQGKE
;
A
#
# COMPACT_ATOMS: atom_id res chain seq x y z
N MET A 1 -5.26 22.17 7.02
CA MET A 1 -4.62 21.74 5.76
C MET A 1 -3.67 20.62 6.11
N ASN A 2 -3.88 19.43 5.54
CA ASN A 2 -2.97 18.32 5.82
C ASN A 2 -1.74 18.48 4.95
N ASN A 3 -0.58 18.36 5.58
CA ASN A 3 0.68 18.63 4.95
C ASN A 3 1.27 17.32 4.42
N TYR A 4 0.61 16.73 3.42
CA TYR A 4 1.02 15.44 2.82
C TYR A 4 2.45 15.50 2.32
N HIS A 5 2.89 16.67 1.84
CA HIS A 5 4.28 16.90 1.51
C HIS A 5 5.18 16.59 2.71
N TYR A 6 4.90 17.13 3.89
CA TYR A 6 5.75 16.89 5.07
C TYR A 6 5.62 15.46 5.58
N LEU A 7 4.41 14.88 5.57
CA LEU A 7 4.22 13.48 5.97
C LEU A 7 5.01 12.53 5.07
N ILE A 8 4.78 12.60 3.76
CA ILE A 8 5.41 11.71 2.77
C ILE A 8 6.92 11.94 2.72
N SER A 9 7.37 13.20 2.76
CA SER A 9 8.80 13.55 2.77
C SER A 9 9.49 13.15 4.07
N SER A 10 8.74 13.04 5.18
CA SER A 10 9.28 12.58 6.45
C SER A 10 9.30 11.05 6.58
N LEU A 11 8.57 10.28 5.76
CA LEU A 11 8.53 8.81 5.84
C LEU A 11 9.93 8.16 5.88
N PRO A 12 10.92 8.62 5.09
CA PRO A 12 12.28 8.09 5.20
C PRO A 12 13.00 8.41 6.52
N SER A 13 12.57 9.45 7.23
CA SER A 13 13.11 9.92 8.51
C SER A 13 12.38 9.33 9.72
N LEU A 14 11.08 9.05 9.59
CA LEU A 14 10.26 8.22 10.51
C LEU A 14 10.80 6.78 10.63
N ARG A 15 11.93 6.46 10.00
CA ARG A 15 12.53 5.14 9.96
C ARG A 15 13.47 4.88 11.13
N LEU A 16 14.12 5.91 11.65
CA LEU A 16 15.26 5.74 12.54
C LEU A 16 14.84 6.05 13.97
N ALA A 17 15.01 5.08 14.85
CA ALA A 17 15.05 5.37 16.28
C ALA A 17 16.22 6.32 16.58
N ALA A 18 16.23 6.91 17.77
CA ALA A 18 17.27 7.85 18.18
C ALA A 18 18.69 7.25 18.11
N ASP A 19 18.82 5.92 18.13
CA ASP A 19 20.07 5.16 18.00
C ASP A 19 20.43 4.77 16.56
N GLY A 20 19.63 5.18 15.56
CA GLY A 20 19.82 4.84 14.16
C GLY A 20 19.36 3.44 13.78
N SER A 21 18.74 2.69 14.70
CA SER A 21 18.09 1.42 14.38
C SER A 21 16.77 1.66 13.64
N MET A 22 16.35 0.67 12.86
CA MET A 22 15.12 0.76 12.09
C MET A 22 13.91 0.51 12.98
N ILE A 23 12.97 1.46 13.05
CA ILE A 23 11.73 1.25 13.78
C ILE A 23 10.84 0.22 13.07
N PRO A 24 10.06 -0.59 13.80
CA PRO A 24 9.16 -1.56 13.21
C PRO A 24 8.08 -0.91 12.32
N PRO A 25 7.57 -1.60 11.28
CA PRO A 25 6.48 -1.10 10.45
C PRO A 25 5.24 -0.64 11.23
N SER A 26 4.92 -1.32 12.33
CA SER A 26 3.79 -0.99 13.21
C SER A 26 3.93 0.39 13.87
N GLU A 27 5.14 0.78 14.26
CA GLU A 27 5.42 2.09 14.87
C GLU A 27 5.32 3.20 13.82
N MET A 28 5.82 2.95 12.61
CA MET A 28 5.66 3.88 11.49
C MET A 28 4.20 4.12 11.11
N LYS A 29 3.38 3.07 11.06
CA LYS A 29 1.92 3.19 10.83
C LYS A 29 1.27 4.10 11.88
N LYS A 30 1.68 3.99 13.15
CA LYS A 30 1.19 4.86 14.23
C LYS A 30 1.57 6.32 14.01
N GLU A 31 2.83 6.61 13.67
CA GLU A 31 3.29 7.98 13.39
C GLU A 31 2.55 8.60 12.20
N ILE A 32 2.35 7.84 11.12
CA ILE A 32 1.55 8.26 9.97
C ILE A 32 0.13 8.61 10.39
N TYR A 33 -0.51 7.74 11.16
CA TYR A 33 -1.88 7.94 11.63
C TYR A 33 -2.01 9.19 12.51
N GLU A 34 -1.05 9.41 13.41
CA GLU A 34 -1.01 10.59 14.28
C GLU A 34 -0.81 11.88 13.48
N GLY A 35 0.03 11.83 12.44
CA GLY A 35 0.25 12.93 11.50
C GLY A 35 -0.92 13.25 10.57
N CYS A 36 -1.87 12.32 10.39
CA CYS A 36 -3.06 12.52 9.55
C CYS A 36 -4.11 13.43 10.20
N GLY A 37 -4.79 14.24 9.40
CA GLY A 37 -6.01 14.94 9.83
C GLY A 37 -7.21 14.00 9.96
N GLY A 38 -8.28 14.45 10.62
CA GLY A 38 -9.42 13.60 10.98
C GLY A 38 -10.16 12.93 9.80
N HIS A 39 -10.17 13.54 8.62
CA HIS A 39 -10.71 12.92 7.41
C HIS A 39 -9.85 11.74 6.95
N ASP A 40 -8.53 11.92 6.88
CA ASP A 40 -7.61 10.91 6.36
C ASP A 40 -7.40 9.76 7.33
N ARG A 41 -7.49 10.03 8.65
CA ARG A 41 -7.56 8.96 9.66
C ARG A 41 -8.70 7.99 9.40
N ARG A 42 -9.82 8.42 8.79
CA ARG A 42 -10.90 7.51 8.40
C ARG A 42 -10.51 6.65 7.19
N LEU A 43 -9.78 7.21 6.24
CA LEU A 43 -9.27 6.48 5.07
C LEU A 43 -8.20 5.47 5.49
N PHE A 44 -7.28 5.87 6.38
CA PHE A 44 -6.30 4.99 7.01
C PHE A 44 -6.98 3.80 7.70
N LYS A 45 -7.96 4.07 8.57
CA LYS A 45 -8.72 3.00 9.24
C LYS A 45 -9.44 2.08 8.27
N TRP A 46 -9.83 2.59 7.10
CA TRP A 46 -10.45 1.80 6.05
C TRP A 46 -9.46 0.78 5.48
N ILE A 47 -8.23 1.21 5.19
CA ILE A 47 -7.16 0.31 4.75
C ILE A 47 -6.81 -0.69 5.85
N GLU A 48 -6.55 -0.26 7.08
CA GLU A 48 -6.27 -1.20 8.19
C GLU A 48 -7.39 -2.24 8.36
N TYR A 49 -8.66 -1.81 8.26
CA TYR A 49 -9.80 -2.71 8.34
C TYR A 49 -9.82 -3.71 7.17
N ALA A 50 -9.44 -3.29 5.96
CA ALA A 50 -9.36 -4.17 4.79
C ALA A 50 -8.20 -5.16 4.85
N PHE A 51 -7.18 -4.92 5.67
CA PHE A 51 -6.07 -5.86 5.89
C PHE A 51 -6.28 -6.78 7.10
N ASP A 52 -7.35 -6.57 7.88
CA ASP A 52 -7.78 -7.50 8.92
C ASP A 52 -8.50 -8.70 8.27
N GLY A 53 -7.79 -9.84 8.20
CA GLY A 53 -8.25 -11.05 7.52
C GLY A 53 -9.57 -11.60 8.04
N ASP A 54 -9.92 -11.34 9.30
CA ASP A 54 -11.15 -11.82 9.93
C ASP A 54 -12.40 -11.01 9.51
N ARG A 55 -12.20 -9.90 8.78
CA ARG A 55 -13.25 -8.94 8.42
C ARG A 55 -13.51 -8.84 6.92
N LEU A 56 -12.93 -9.74 6.15
CA LEU A 56 -13.06 -9.80 4.70
C LEU A 56 -14.36 -10.51 4.31
N ASP A 57 -15.43 -9.74 4.18
CA ASP A 57 -16.75 -10.24 3.80
C ASP A 57 -17.37 -9.47 2.62
N SER A 58 -18.47 -9.99 2.08
CA SER A 58 -19.20 -9.34 0.98
C SER A 58 -19.66 -7.91 1.32
N LEU A 59 -19.99 -7.62 2.59
CA LEU A 59 -20.45 -6.29 2.99
C LEU A 59 -19.32 -5.27 2.94
N LEU A 60 -18.10 -5.66 3.32
CA LEU A 60 -16.89 -4.87 3.18
C LEU A 60 -16.69 -4.46 1.71
N TYR A 61 -16.62 -5.44 0.81
CA TYR A 61 -16.40 -5.15 -0.62
C TYR A 61 -17.54 -4.33 -1.22
N TYR A 62 -18.80 -4.61 -0.86
CA TYR A 62 -19.94 -3.82 -1.31
C TYR A 62 -19.80 -2.34 -0.93
N LYS A 63 -19.36 -2.05 0.31
CA LYS A 63 -19.09 -0.67 0.75
C LYS A 63 -17.85 -0.09 0.08
N ALA A 64 -16.80 -0.89 -0.09
CA ALA A 64 -15.53 -0.47 -0.68
C ALA A 64 -15.71 0.04 -2.11
N LEU A 65 -16.39 -0.75 -2.95
CA LEU A 65 -16.59 -0.46 -4.37
C LEU A 65 -17.49 0.77 -4.60
N ARG A 66 -18.19 1.24 -3.57
CA ARG A 66 -19.04 2.46 -3.60
C ARG A 66 -18.44 3.63 -2.84
N HIS A 67 -17.20 3.50 -2.36
CA HIS A 67 -16.56 4.50 -1.51
C HIS A 67 -16.22 5.78 -2.29
N GLY A 68 -16.21 6.95 -1.63
CA GLY A 68 -15.95 8.23 -2.32
C GLY A 68 -14.49 8.40 -2.79
N ASN A 69 -13.54 7.81 -2.08
CA ASN A 69 -12.11 7.85 -2.45
C ASN A 69 -11.79 6.83 -3.57
N ARG A 70 -11.10 7.30 -4.63
CA ARG A 70 -10.73 6.49 -5.80
C ARG A 70 -9.85 5.31 -5.42
N PHE A 71 -8.77 5.55 -4.68
CA PHE A 71 -7.82 4.50 -4.32
C PHE A 71 -8.51 3.33 -3.61
N ILE A 72 -9.35 3.61 -2.61
CA ILE A 72 -10.10 2.56 -1.90
C ILE A 72 -10.99 1.75 -2.86
N ARG A 73 -11.75 2.40 -3.75
CA ARG A 73 -12.62 1.67 -4.68
C ARG A 73 -11.83 0.74 -5.60
N GLU A 74 -10.80 1.28 -6.25
CA GLU A 74 -10.06 0.53 -7.27
C GLU A 74 -9.17 -0.54 -6.64
N TYR A 75 -8.52 -0.23 -5.51
CA TYR A 75 -7.70 -1.20 -4.79
C TYR A 75 -8.55 -2.35 -4.25
N MET A 76 -9.72 -2.07 -3.68
CA MET A 76 -10.58 -3.13 -3.15
C MET A 76 -11.29 -3.94 -4.23
N ARG A 77 -11.50 -3.36 -5.43
CA ARG A 77 -11.91 -4.11 -6.62
C ARG A 77 -10.82 -5.12 -7.01
N PHE A 78 -9.58 -4.67 -7.10
CA PHE A 78 -8.44 -5.55 -7.33
C PHE A 78 -8.32 -6.63 -6.26
N ASP A 79 -8.36 -6.26 -4.97
CA ASP A 79 -8.21 -7.20 -3.86
C ASP A 79 -9.31 -8.28 -3.84
N LEU A 80 -10.56 -7.92 -4.18
CA LEU A 80 -11.66 -8.87 -4.37
C LEU A 80 -11.32 -9.90 -5.45
N ASN A 81 -10.93 -9.42 -6.63
CA ASN A 81 -10.63 -10.28 -7.78
C ASN A 81 -9.41 -11.16 -7.51
N PHE A 82 -8.37 -10.59 -6.91
CA PHE A 82 -7.15 -11.28 -6.50
C PHE A 82 -7.44 -12.44 -5.53
N ARG A 83 -8.23 -12.19 -4.48
CA ARG A 83 -8.61 -13.24 -3.52
C ARG A 83 -9.50 -14.30 -4.15
N ASN A 84 -10.48 -13.89 -4.95
CA ASN A 84 -11.33 -14.82 -5.68
C ASN A 84 -10.51 -15.70 -6.64
N ALA A 85 -9.48 -15.15 -7.29
CA ALA A 85 -8.57 -15.91 -8.14
C ALA A 85 -7.75 -16.94 -7.32
N LYS A 86 -7.19 -16.55 -6.17
CA LYS A 86 -6.52 -17.47 -5.24
C LYS A 86 -7.47 -18.59 -4.79
N THR A 87 -8.66 -18.26 -4.34
CA THR A 87 -9.66 -19.25 -3.88
C THR A 87 -10.10 -20.16 -5.02
N ALA A 88 -10.35 -19.62 -6.22
CA ALA A 88 -10.72 -20.42 -7.39
C ALA A 88 -9.61 -21.42 -7.76
N TYR A 89 -8.34 -21.00 -7.72
CA TYR A 89 -7.20 -21.89 -7.93
C TYR A 89 -7.15 -23.01 -6.88
N LEU A 90 -7.30 -22.66 -5.60
CA LEU A 90 -7.30 -23.63 -4.49
C LEU A 90 -8.46 -24.63 -4.59
N ASN A 91 -9.66 -24.18 -4.97
CA ASN A 91 -10.78 -25.09 -5.19
C ASN A 91 -10.50 -26.09 -6.29
N ARG A 92 -9.90 -25.65 -7.41
CA ARG A 92 -9.50 -26.55 -8.51
C ARG A 92 -8.44 -27.54 -8.05
N SER A 93 -7.39 -27.08 -7.37
CA SER A 93 -6.29 -27.95 -6.93
C SER A 93 -6.70 -28.95 -5.86
N LEU A 94 -7.70 -28.63 -5.05
CA LEU A 94 -8.24 -29.49 -3.99
C LEU A 94 -9.49 -30.29 -4.42
N GLY A 95 -9.95 -30.16 -5.67
CA GLY A 95 -11.15 -30.85 -6.16
C GLY A 95 -12.45 -30.43 -5.47
N ARG A 96 -12.56 -29.18 -5.04
CA ARG A 96 -13.76 -28.58 -4.40
C ARG A 96 -14.67 -27.94 -5.45
N ASP A 97 -15.94 -27.71 -5.06
CA ASP A 97 -16.92 -27.05 -5.91
C ASP A 97 -16.45 -25.66 -6.39
N ALA A 98 -16.74 -25.37 -7.67
CA ALA A 98 -16.48 -24.06 -8.24
C ALA A 98 -17.31 -23.00 -7.49
N GLY A 99 -16.66 -21.95 -6.97
CA GLY A 99 -17.31 -20.90 -6.19
C GLY A 99 -17.27 -21.08 -4.67
N ARG A 100 -16.82 -22.23 -4.15
CA ARG A 100 -16.72 -22.45 -2.70
C ARG A 100 -15.77 -21.43 -2.06
N ASP A 101 -16.15 -20.85 -0.93
CA ASP A 101 -15.37 -19.85 -0.18
C ASP A 101 -15.01 -18.57 -0.99
N MET A 102 -15.60 -18.39 -2.17
CA MET A 102 -15.44 -17.17 -2.98
C MET A 102 -16.46 -16.12 -2.57
N ILE A 103 -16.08 -14.86 -2.69
CA ILE A 103 -16.97 -13.73 -2.47
C ILE A 103 -17.71 -13.46 -3.79
N THR A 104 -18.95 -13.92 -3.85
CA THR A 104 -19.81 -13.83 -5.04
C THR A 104 -20.91 -12.77 -4.85
N GLY A 105 -21.60 -12.41 -5.94
CA GLY A 105 -22.69 -11.41 -5.91
C GLY A 105 -22.23 -9.95 -5.90
N ILE A 106 -20.92 -9.71 -6.05
CA ILE A 106 -20.32 -8.39 -6.20
C ILE A 106 -19.60 -8.36 -7.54
N ASP A 107 -19.89 -7.35 -8.35
CA ASP A 107 -19.23 -7.18 -9.64
C ASP A 107 -17.82 -6.61 -9.44
N GLY A 108 -16.85 -7.52 -9.54
CA GLY A 108 -15.42 -7.21 -9.53
C GLY A 108 -14.92 -6.57 -10.82
N GLY A 109 -15.70 -6.57 -11.91
CA GLY A 109 -15.25 -6.11 -13.22
C GLY A 109 -14.13 -6.97 -13.81
N GLU A 110 -13.41 -6.41 -14.78
CA GLU A 110 -12.27 -7.08 -15.41
C GLU A 110 -11.11 -7.24 -14.42
N PHE A 111 -10.36 -8.35 -14.57
CA PHE A 111 -9.19 -8.64 -13.76
C PHE A 111 -7.99 -8.94 -14.64
N GLU A 112 -7.21 -7.91 -14.92
CA GLU A 112 -6.07 -7.94 -15.85
C GLU A 112 -4.96 -8.88 -15.33
N GLU A 113 -4.79 -8.97 -14.01
CA GLU A 113 -3.73 -9.77 -13.37
C GLU A 113 -4.09 -11.26 -13.24
N ALA A 114 -5.25 -11.70 -13.74
CA ALA A 114 -5.72 -13.07 -13.56
C ALA A 114 -4.68 -14.13 -13.99
N GLY A 115 -4.07 -13.92 -15.16
CA GLY A 115 -3.05 -14.82 -15.69
C GLY A 115 -1.77 -14.84 -14.84
N GLU A 116 -1.35 -13.66 -14.37
CA GLU A 116 -0.15 -13.52 -13.54
C GLU A 116 -0.34 -14.14 -12.15
N VAL A 117 -1.50 -13.94 -11.54
CA VAL A 117 -1.85 -14.57 -10.26
C VAL A 117 -1.85 -16.09 -10.40
N GLU A 118 -2.42 -16.62 -11.49
CA GLU A 118 -2.43 -18.06 -11.73
C GLU A 118 -1.01 -18.61 -11.93
N GLU A 119 -0.14 -17.89 -12.65
CA GLU A 119 1.27 -18.25 -12.81
C GLU A 119 2.01 -18.26 -11.47
N ALA A 120 1.84 -17.23 -10.65
CA ALA A 120 2.41 -17.16 -9.30
C ALA A 120 1.97 -18.35 -8.43
N LEU A 121 0.69 -18.71 -8.46
CA LEU A 121 0.12 -19.81 -7.68
C LEU A 121 0.62 -21.19 -8.10
N ARG A 122 1.02 -21.38 -9.36
CA ARG A 122 1.63 -22.64 -9.84
C ARG A 122 3.04 -22.85 -9.31
N CYS A 123 3.70 -21.83 -8.77
CA CYS A 123 5.02 -22.00 -8.17
C CYS A 123 4.96 -23.01 -7.02
N GLY A 124 5.89 -23.97 -7.02
CA GLY A 124 5.94 -25.05 -6.02
C GLY A 124 6.48 -24.59 -4.67
N ASP A 125 7.41 -23.63 -4.66
CA ASP A 125 7.94 -23.05 -3.43
C ASP A 125 6.96 -22.05 -2.83
N ILE A 126 6.67 -22.22 -1.54
CA ILE A 126 5.65 -21.42 -0.84
C ILE A 126 6.14 -19.97 -0.65
N LEU A 127 7.41 -19.76 -0.34
CA LEU A 127 7.94 -18.43 -0.10
C LEU A 127 8.03 -17.65 -1.42
N GLU A 128 8.48 -18.29 -2.48
CA GLU A 128 8.54 -17.69 -3.83
C GLU A 128 7.12 -17.37 -4.33
N ARG A 129 6.15 -18.25 -4.09
CA ARG A 129 4.74 -18.00 -4.42
C ARG A 129 4.21 -16.76 -3.70
N GLU A 130 4.39 -16.66 -2.39
CA GLU A 130 3.92 -15.51 -1.62
C GLU A 130 4.64 -14.21 -2.03
N GLU A 131 5.93 -14.28 -2.35
CA GLU A 131 6.69 -13.14 -2.86
C GLU A 131 6.16 -12.64 -4.22
N LYS A 132 5.89 -13.55 -5.15
CA LYS A 132 5.29 -13.22 -6.45
C LYS A 132 3.92 -12.57 -6.28
N LEU A 133 3.08 -13.17 -5.43
CA LEU A 133 1.74 -12.65 -5.12
C LEU A 133 1.79 -11.25 -4.50
N ASP A 134 2.70 -11.00 -3.55
CA ASP A 134 2.87 -9.67 -2.98
C ASP A 134 3.44 -8.67 -3.98
N GLY A 135 4.29 -9.10 -4.91
CA GLY A 135 4.78 -8.27 -6.00
C GLY A 135 3.65 -7.75 -6.91
N ILE A 136 2.62 -8.57 -7.14
CA ILE A 136 1.42 -8.15 -7.89
C ILE A 136 0.64 -7.09 -7.11
N ILE A 137 0.41 -7.32 -5.80
CA ILE A 137 -0.29 -6.35 -4.93
C ILE A 137 0.47 -5.02 -4.88
N TRP A 138 1.79 -5.09 -4.72
CA TRP A 138 2.67 -3.94 -4.66
C TRP A 138 2.57 -3.08 -5.92
N ARG A 139 2.74 -3.72 -7.10
CA ARG A 139 2.69 -3.04 -8.39
C ARG A 139 1.32 -2.41 -8.64
N LYS A 140 0.23 -3.13 -8.33
CA LYS A 140 -1.11 -2.57 -8.50
C LYS A 140 -1.31 -1.32 -7.65
N ALA A 141 -0.83 -1.32 -6.40
CA ALA A 141 -0.91 -0.13 -5.55
C ALA A 141 -0.15 1.08 -6.16
N GLU A 142 1.01 0.83 -6.77
CA GLU A 142 1.81 1.85 -7.49
C GLU A 142 1.07 2.38 -8.73
N GLU A 143 0.55 1.49 -9.58
CA GLU A 143 -0.23 1.87 -10.77
C GLU A 143 -1.42 2.76 -10.41
N LEU A 144 -2.14 2.40 -9.33
CA LEU A 144 -3.27 3.20 -8.85
C LEU A 144 -2.88 4.58 -8.32
N THR A 145 -1.58 4.84 -8.11
CA THR A 145 -1.05 6.08 -7.54
C THR A 145 0.06 6.72 -8.39
N GLU A 146 0.24 6.29 -9.65
CA GLU A 146 1.32 6.79 -10.53
C GLU A 146 1.33 8.33 -10.66
N HIS A 147 0.15 8.95 -10.63
CA HIS A 147 -0.01 10.41 -10.71
C HIS A 147 -0.32 11.08 -9.37
N ASP A 148 -0.29 10.33 -8.27
CA ASP A 148 -0.53 10.81 -6.91
C ASP A 148 0.79 11.03 -6.18
N TYR A 149 1.30 12.26 -6.18
CA TYR A 149 2.58 12.58 -5.53
C TYR A 149 2.43 12.84 -4.03
N PHE A 150 1.78 13.95 -3.66
CA PHE A 150 1.64 14.40 -2.27
C PHE A 150 0.18 14.53 -1.87
N ASN A 151 -0.53 13.41 -1.88
CA ASN A 151 -1.93 13.38 -1.47
C ASN A 151 -2.25 12.11 -0.67
N VAL A 152 -3.51 11.99 -0.25
CA VAL A 152 -3.94 10.86 0.57
C VAL A 152 -3.83 9.52 -0.14
N ASN A 153 -4.02 9.44 -1.45
CA ASN A 153 -3.92 8.16 -2.17
C ASN A 153 -2.48 7.63 -2.14
N ALA A 154 -1.49 8.51 -2.34
CA ALA A 154 -0.07 8.17 -2.18
C ALA A 154 0.22 7.62 -0.78
N LEU A 155 -0.42 8.21 0.24
CA LEU A 155 -0.32 7.71 1.61
C LEU A 155 -0.97 6.33 1.77
N LEU A 156 -2.16 6.09 1.19
CA LEU A 156 -2.82 4.79 1.25
C LEU A 156 -2.03 3.69 0.52
N CYS A 157 -1.40 4.02 -0.61
CA CYS A 157 -0.46 3.12 -1.30
C CYS A 157 0.72 2.76 -0.40
N TYR A 158 1.29 3.75 0.29
CA TYR A 158 2.34 3.49 1.27
C TYR A 158 1.89 2.54 2.40
N LEU A 159 0.65 2.67 2.88
CA LEU A 159 0.10 1.76 3.90
C LEU A 159 -0.05 0.32 3.40
N VAL A 160 -0.54 0.13 2.16
CA VAL A 160 -0.60 -1.19 1.52
C VAL A 160 0.78 -1.85 1.52
N LYS A 161 1.81 -1.10 1.10
CA LYS A 161 3.20 -1.56 1.07
C LYS A 161 3.74 -1.88 2.47
N LEU A 162 3.40 -1.07 3.47
CA LEU A 162 3.77 -1.35 4.87
C LEU A 162 3.13 -2.62 5.40
N HIS A 163 1.88 -2.95 5.05
CA HIS A 163 1.26 -4.21 5.46
C HIS A 163 1.97 -5.43 4.87
N ILE A 164 2.39 -5.35 3.60
CA ILE A 164 3.19 -6.41 2.97
C ILE A 164 4.51 -6.59 3.75
N ILE A 165 5.21 -5.49 4.01
CA ILE A 165 6.48 -5.53 4.74
C ILE A 165 6.29 -6.05 6.16
N GLU A 166 5.26 -5.62 6.89
CA GLU A 166 4.96 -6.08 8.24
C GLU A 166 4.76 -7.60 8.28
N ARG A 167 4.05 -8.14 7.29
CA ARG A 167 3.87 -9.59 7.14
C ARG A 167 5.21 -10.30 6.94
N TRP A 168 6.04 -9.82 6.00
CA TRP A 168 7.37 -10.39 5.78
C TRP A 168 8.27 -10.23 6.98
N TYR A 169 8.27 -9.09 7.66
CA TYR A 169 9.08 -8.84 8.84
C TYR A 169 8.74 -9.82 9.99
N SER A 170 7.48 -10.23 10.11
CA SER A 170 7.05 -11.25 11.08
C SER A 170 7.45 -12.68 10.71
N LEU A 171 7.64 -12.97 9.41
CA LEU A 171 7.98 -14.30 8.89
C LEU A 171 9.49 -14.50 8.73
N ASP A 172 10.16 -13.49 8.18
CA ASP A 172 11.59 -13.41 7.87
C ASP A 172 12.04 -11.95 8.03
N ARG A 173 12.72 -11.69 9.14
CA ARG A 173 13.19 -10.34 9.48
C ARG A 173 14.14 -9.77 8.42
N GLU A 174 15.06 -10.56 7.88
CA GLU A 174 16.05 -10.07 6.91
C GLU A 174 15.37 -9.65 5.61
N LYS A 175 14.43 -10.45 5.12
CA LYS A 175 13.65 -10.15 3.91
C LYS A 175 12.74 -8.94 4.12
N GLY A 176 12.05 -8.87 5.26
CA GLY A 176 11.26 -7.69 5.63
C GLY A 176 12.09 -6.40 5.66
N GLU A 177 13.29 -6.46 6.25
CA GLU A 177 14.22 -5.32 6.25
C GLU A 177 14.71 -4.94 4.84
N ALA A 178 14.93 -5.92 3.94
CA ALA A 178 15.30 -5.67 2.56
C ALA A 178 14.17 -5.00 1.75
N MET A 179 12.94 -5.51 1.85
CA MET A 179 11.77 -4.91 1.20
C MET A 179 11.53 -3.48 1.68
N PHE A 180 11.70 -3.24 2.98
CA PHE A 180 11.59 -1.90 3.55
C PHE A 180 12.69 -0.95 3.06
N LYS A 181 13.94 -1.42 2.93
CA LYS A 181 15.02 -0.62 2.32
C LYS A 181 14.64 -0.18 0.90
N SER A 182 14.01 -1.06 0.12
CA SER A 182 13.50 -0.72 -1.22
C SER A 182 12.44 0.38 -1.15
N LEU A 183 11.43 0.22 -0.30
CA LEU A 183 10.36 1.22 -0.10
C LEU A 183 10.90 2.61 0.24
N VAL A 184 11.87 2.68 1.15
CA VAL A 184 12.48 3.94 1.57
C VAL A 184 13.25 4.59 0.41
N ASN A 185 13.97 3.80 -0.37
CA ASN A 185 14.70 4.31 -1.53
C ASN A 185 13.77 4.80 -2.61
N GLU A 186 12.61 4.15 -2.81
CA GLU A 186 11.56 4.61 -3.71
C GLU A 186 11.03 5.97 -3.28
N VAL A 187 10.63 6.14 -2.01
CA VAL A 187 10.15 7.41 -1.46
C VAL A 187 11.24 8.50 -1.48
N ARG A 188 12.52 8.15 -1.31
CA ARG A 188 13.64 9.09 -1.48
C ARG A 188 13.92 9.40 -2.95
N GLY A 189 13.69 8.46 -3.85
CA GLY A 189 13.89 8.61 -5.29
C GLY A 189 12.85 9.53 -5.92
N THR A 190 11.58 9.41 -5.50
CA THR A 190 10.53 10.38 -5.81
C THR A 190 10.80 11.76 -5.19
N PHE A 191 11.67 11.84 -4.18
CA PHE A 191 12.14 13.08 -3.54
C PHE A 191 13.30 13.79 -4.28
N LYS A 192 13.75 13.33 -5.46
CA LYS A 192 14.69 14.13 -6.28
C LYS A 192 13.98 15.31 -6.93
N GLY A 193 13.78 16.38 -6.16
CA GLY A 193 13.40 17.69 -6.66
C GLY A 193 12.83 18.60 -5.58
N ILE A 194 13.70 19.37 -4.92
CA ILE A 194 13.71 20.84 -4.88
C ILE A 194 14.95 21.24 -4.06
N ASN A 195 15.87 22.01 -4.66
CA ASN A 195 17.01 22.56 -3.94
C ASN A 195 16.50 23.73 -3.06
N PRO A 196 16.82 23.82 -1.76
CA PRO A 196 16.42 24.96 -0.93
C PRO A 196 16.85 26.34 -1.48
N GLU A 197 17.87 26.35 -2.33
CA GLU A 197 18.34 27.51 -3.11
C GLU A 197 17.27 28.05 -4.08
N ASP A 198 16.34 27.22 -4.56
CA ASP A 198 15.32 27.59 -5.54
C ASP A 198 14.22 28.50 -4.95
N TYR A 199 14.14 28.60 -3.62
CA TYR A 199 13.23 29.51 -2.89
C TYR A 199 13.94 30.69 -2.22
N ALA A 200 15.25 30.84 -2.40
CA ALA A 200 15.94 32.07 -2.01
C ALA A 200 15.57 33.18 -3.00
N ARG A 201 14.42 33.84 -2.76
CA ARG A 201 14.09 35.09 -3.45
C ARG A 201 15.28 36.05 -3.26
N PRO A 202 15.82 36.65 -4.33
CA PRO A 202 16.83 37.69 -4.15
C PRO A 202 16.21 38.80 -3.30
N ALA A 203 16.83 39.06 -2.15
CA ALA A 203 16.47 40.17 -1.30
C ALA A 203 16.48 41.44 -2.16
N LYS A 204 15.30 42.06 -2.31
CA LYS A 204 15.20 43.40 -2.88
C LYS A 204 16.11 44.31 -2.04
N ARG A 205 17.26 44.68 -2.58
CA ARG A 205 17.95 45.90 -2.14
C ARG A 205 17.11 47.08 -2.62
N GLN A 206 16.10 47.42 -1.84
CA GLN A 206 15.57 48.77 -1.83
C GLN A 206 16.40 49.58 -0.83
N GLY A 207 17.04 50.64 -1.34
CA GLY A 207 17.30 51.84 -0.56
C GLY A 207 18.77 52.16 -0.26
N LYS A 208 19.08 53.42 -0.59
CA LYS A 208 20.16 54.31 -0.12
C LYS A 208 21.42 54.32 -1.00
N GLU A 209 21.89 55.45 -1.51
CA GLU A 209 21.48 56.87 -1.52
C GLU A 209 22.12 57.49 -2.76
#